data_AF-A0A7C3A0S5-F1
#
_entry.id   AF-A0A7C3A0S5-F1
#
_cell.length_a   1.000
_cell.length_b   1.000
_cell.length_c   1.000
_cell.angle_alpha   90.00
_cell.angle_beta   90.00
_cell.angle_gamma   90.00
#
_symmetry.space_group_name_H-M   'P 1'
#
loop_
_entity.id
_entity.type
_entity.pdbx_description
1 polymer ?
#
loop_
_entity_poly.entity_id
_entity_poly.type
_entity_poly.pdbx_seq_one_letter_code
_entity_poly.pdbx_strand_id
1 'polypeptide(L)'
;SIPGEVDLAILLIPVGKVLDALVDCGRAGVKYVIVLTAGFSETGTKEGVEREKKIVEVARRYGMRIVGPNCMGIYCPSSGISLFAGLSNKPGDVAFISESGSLSAICSLYLEMG
;
A
#
# COMPACT_ATOMS: atom_id res chain seq x y z
N SER A 1 -2.82 -15.59 -14.00
CA SER A 1 -2.95 -16.39 -12.77
C SER A 1 -1.57 -16.63 -12.19
N ILE A 2 -1.47 -16.72 -10.86
CA ILE A 2 -0.23 -17.02 -10.13
C ILE A 2 -0.36 -18.45 -9.58
N PRO A 3 0.68 -19.29 -9.65
CA PRO A 3 0.65 -20.59 -9.00
C PRO A 3 0.76 -20.41 -7.47
N GLY A 4 -0.31 -20.75 -6.75
CA GLY A 4 -0.33 -20.73 -5.28
C GLY A 4 -1.15 -19.58 -4.67
N GLU A 5 -1.18 -19.55 -3.34
CA GLU A 5 -1.87 -18.52 -2.56
C GLU A 5 -1.03 -17.24 -2.52
N VAL A 6 -1.72 -16.10 -2.55
CA VAL A 6 -1.11 -14.76 -2.42
C VAL A 6 -1.71 -14.08 -1.21
N ASP A 7 -0.93 -13.90 -0.15
CA ASP A 7 -1.42 -13.23 1.06
C ASP A 7 -1.44 -11.69 0.92
N LEU A 8 -0.51 -11.13 0.15
CA LEU A 8 -0.29 -9.69 -0.01
C LEU A 8 -0.18 -9.30 -1.50
N ALA A 9 -0.95 -8.31 -1.93
CA ALA A 9 -0.83 -7.68 -3.24
C ALA A 9 -0.37 -6.21 -3.13
N ILE A 10 0.45 -5.76 -4.07
CA ILE A 10 0.92 -4.37 -4.16
C ILE A 10 0.43 -3.78 -5.48
N LEU A 11 -0.39 -2.75 -5.41
CA LEU A 11 -0.98 -2.08 -6.57
C LEU A 11 -0.19 -0.80 -6.89
N LEU A 12 0.60 -0.88 -7.95
CA LEU A 12 1.32 0.23 -8.59
C LEU A 12 0.91 0.31 -10.06
N ILE A 13 -0.35 0.68 -10.28
CA ILE A 13 -1.00 0.70 -11.59
C ILE A 13 -1.80 2.01 -11.78
N PRO A 14 -2.26 2.36 -12.98
CA PRO A 14 -3.08 3.55 -13.19
C PRO A 14 -4.35 3.55 -12.33
N VAL A 15 -4.74 4.71 -11.80
CA VAL A 15 -5.87 4.83 -10.84
C VAL A 15 -7.18 4.24 -11.34
N GLY A 16 -7.47 4.36 -12.65
CA GLY A 16 -8.66 3.79 -13.27
C GLY A 16 -8.69 2.25 -13.31
N LYS A 17 -7.58 1.57 -13.00
CA LYS A 17 -7.46 0.10 -12.98
C LYS A 17 -7.43 -0.49 -11.56
N VAL A 18 -7.33 0.35 -10.52
CA VAL A 18 -7.20 -0.11 -9.13
C VAL A 18 -8.43 -0.90 -8.67
N LEU A 19 -9.63 -0.45 -9.02
CA LEU A 19 -10.86 -1.13 -8.60
C LEU A 19 -10.99 -2.53 -9.19
N ASP A 20 -10.70 -2.70 -10.48
CA ASP A 20 -10.72 -3.99 -11.16
C ASP A 20 -9.68 -4.94 -10.55
N ALA A 21 -8.46 -4.43 -10.31
CA ALA A 21 -7.40 -5.21 -9.68
C ALA A 21 -7.75 -5.66 -8.24
N LEU A 22 -8.44 -4.81 -7.46
CA LEU A 22 -8.93 -5.19 -6.13
C LEU A 22 -10.00 -6.29 -6.20
N VAL A 23 -10.88 -6.25 -7.19
CA VAL A 23 -11.86 -7.34 -7.41
C VAL A 23 -11.14 -8.65 -7.73
N ASP A 24 -10.11 -8.60 -8.58
CA ASP A 24 -9.31 -9.78 -8.91
C ASP A 24 -8.53 -10.31 -7.70
N CYS A 25 -7.96 -9.42 -6.87
CA CYS A 25 -7.32 -9.79 -5.61
C CYS A 25 -8.32 -10.48 -4.65
N GLY A 26 -9.51 -9.92 -4.50
CA GLY A 26 -10.56 -10.48 -3.65
C GLY A 26 -11.01 -11.86 -4.13
N ARG A 27 -11.15 -12.06 -5.45
CA ARG A 27 -11.46 -13.38 -6.04
C ARG A 27 -10.33 -14.39 -5.85
N ALA A 28 -9.08 -13.92 -5.84
CA ALA A 28 -7.91 -14.75 -5.58
C ALA A 28 -7.69 -15.05 -4.09
N GLY A 29 -8.52 -14.50 -3.19
CA GLY A 29 -8.40 -14.73 -1.74
C GLY A 29 -7.27 -13.95 -1.07
N VAL A 30 -6.77 -12.89 -1.71
CA VAL A 30 -5.74 -12.01 -1.12
C VAL A 30 -6.28 -11.34 0.14
N LYS A 31 -5.51 -11.34 1.23
CA LYS A 31 -5.95 -10.79 2.53
C LYS A 31 -5.53 -9.33 2.71
N TYR A 32 -4.38 -8.96 2.18
CA TYR A 32 -3.78 -7.63 2.36
C TYR A 32 -3.45 -7.01 1.01
N VAL A 33 -3.75 -5.71 0.87
CA VAL A 33 -3.42 -4.97 -0.35
C VAL A 33 -2.77 -3.63 0.02
N ILE A 34 -1.64 -3.31 -0.60
CA ILE A 34 -1.02 -1.99 -0.49
C ILE A 34 -1.30 -1.25 -1.79
N VAL A 35 -1.98 -0.11 -1.71
CA VAL A 35 -2.29 0.74 -2.87
C VAL A 35 -1.35 1.94 -2.84
N LEU A 36 -0.27 1.89 -3.63
CA LEU A 36 0.65 3.02 -3.76
C LEU A 36 0.07 4.11 -4.65
N THR A 37 -0.75 3.70 -5.63
CA THR A 37 -1.38 4.58 -6.60
C THR A 37 -2.12 5.76 -5.95
N ALA A 38 -1.83 6.97 -6.43
CA ALA A 38 -2.55 8.21 -6.12
C ALA A 38 -3.75 8.43 -7.07
N GLY A 39 -4.45 9.56 -6.92
CA GLY A 39 -5.64 9.95 -7.68
C GLY A 39 -6.98 9.73 -6.95
N PHE A 40 -6.97 9.69 -5.62
CA PHE A 40 -8.12 9.40 -4.76
C PHE A 40 -8.56 10.65 -3.99
N SER A 41 -8.98 10.51 -2.72
CA SER A 41 -9.57 11.63 -1.95
C SER A 41 -8.59 12.80 -1.75
N GLU A 42 -7.28 12.55 -1.81
CA GLU A 42 -6.24 13.58 -1.66
C GLU A 42 -6.30 14.63 -2.77
N THR A 43 -6.93 14.31 -3.91
CA THR A 43 -7.13 15.26 -5.01
C THR A 43 -8.19 16.33 -4.70
N GLY A 44 -8.99 16.15 -3.64
CA GLY A 44 -10.11 17.04 -3.29
C GLY A 44 -11.28 16.99 -4.27
N THR A 45 -11.24 16.11 -5.28
CA THR A 45 -12.30 15.97 -6.28
C THR A 45 -13.40 15.04 -5.80
N LYS A 46 -14.66 15.28 -6.22
CA LYS A 46 -15.78 14.36 -5.97
C LYS A 46 -15.49 12.96 -6.51
N GLU A 47 -14.85 12.89 -7.68
CA GLU A 47 -14.50 11.63 -8.32
C GLU A 47 -13.45 10.85 -7.52
N GLY A 48 -12.39 11.53 -7.03
CA GLY A 48 -11.37 10.92 -6.18
C GLY A 48 -11.94 10.34 -4.89
N VAL A 49 -12.81 11.11 -4.21
CA VAL A 49 -13.52 10.65 -3.00
C VAL A 49 -14.39 9.43 -3.29
N GLU A 50 -15.11 9.42 -4.42
CA GLU A 50 -15.98 8.30 -4.80
C GLU A 50 -15.18 7.05 -5.15
N ARG A 51 -14.04 7.19 -5.84
CA ARG A 51 -13.12 6.06 -6.09
C ARG A 51 -12.61 5.46 -4.77
N GLU A 52 -12.25 6.31 -3.81
CA GLU A 52 -11.75 5.84 -2.51
C GLU A 52 -12.81 5.06 -1.73
N LYS A 53 -14.05 5.55 -1.73
CA LYS A 53 -15.18 4.81 -1.13
C LYS A 53 -15.37 3.43 -1.76
N LYS A 54 -15.28 3.34 -3.08
CA LYS A 54 -15.44 2.08 -3.81
C LYS A 54 -14.35 1.07 -3.46
N ILE A 55 -13.09 1.49 -3.31
CA ILE A 55 -12.03 0.55 -2.92
C ILE A 55 -12.24 0.02 -1.49
N VAL A 56 -12.73 0.87 -0.57
CA VAL A 56 -13.10 0.45 0.79
C VAL A 56 -14.26 -0.53 0.77
N GLU A 57 -15.27 -0.30 -0.06
CA GLU A 57 -16.41 -1.21 -0.23
C GLU A 57 -15.96 -2.58 -0.74
N VAL A 58 -15.14 -2.62 -1.80
CA VAL A 58 -14.60 -3.87 -2.37
C VAL A 58 -13.74 -4.59 -1.34
N ALA A 59 -12.87 -3.89 -0.62
CA ALA A 59 -12.06 -4.48 0.43
C ALA A 59 -12.93 -5.17 1.49
N ARG A 60 -13.95 -4.48 2.01
CA ARG A 60 -14.90 -5.05 2.98
C ARG A 60 -15.64 -6.26 2.45
N ARG A 61 -16.11 -6.19 1.19
CA ARG A 61 -16.85 -7.28 0.53
C ARG A 61 -16.06 -8.59 0.48
N TYR A 62 -14.76 -8.50 0.20
CA TYR A 62 -13.87 -9.67 0.10
C TYR A 62 -13.07 -9.94 1.38
N GLY A 63 -13.29 -9.18 2.46
CA GLY A 63 -12.56 -9.37 3.73
C GLY A 63 -11.10 -8.92 3.69
N MET A 64 -10.72 -8.06 2.74
CA MET A 64 -9.36 -7.54 2.59
C MET A 64 -9.09 -6.34 3.51
N ARG A 65 -7.82 -6.12 3.85
CA ARG A 65 -7.33 -4.87 4.47
C ARG A 65 -6.44 -4.10 3.50
N ILE A 66 -6.64 -2.78 3.44
CA ILE A 66 -5.88 -1.90 2.56
C ILE A 66 -4.95 -0.99 3.38
N VAL A 67 -3.71 -0.84 2.91
CA VAL A 67 -2.83 0.29 3.26
C VAL A 67 -2.76 1.24 2.07
N GLY A 68 -2.95 2.54 2.31
CA GLY A 68 -3.17 3.54 1.28
C GLY A 68 -4.66 3.87 1.10
N PRO A 69 -5.07 4.45 -0.05
CA PRO A 69 -4.27 4.69 -1.25
C PRO A 69 -3.24 5.81 -1.07
N ASN A 70 -2.49 6.15 -2.13
CA ASN A 70 -1.50 7.23 -2.15
C ASN A 70 -0.51 7.14 -0.96
N CYS A 71 0.22 6.04 -0.88
CA CYS A 71 1.15 5.80 0.23
C CYS A 71 2.54 5.39 -0.26
N MET A 72 3.51 5.47 0.65
CA MET A 72 4.83 4.87 0.44
C MET A 72 4.83 3.37 0.77
N GLY A 73 3.71 2.82 1.25
CA GLY A 73 3.55 1.43 1.63
C GLY A 73 4.29 1.07 2.93
N ILE A 74 4.74 -0.18 3.03
CA ILE A 74 5.34 -0.74 4.25
C ILE A 74 6.78 -1.14 3.98
N TYR A 75 7.67 -0.82 4.92
CA TYR A 75 9.02 -1.35 5.00
C TYR A 75 9.19 -2.04 6.36
N CYS A 76 9.65 -3.29 6.34
CA CYS A 76 9.85 -4.12 7.53
C CYS A 76 11.01 -5.10 7.28
N PRO A 77 12.25 -4.74 7.66
CA PRO A 77 13.44 -5.53 7.35
C PRO A 77 13.43 -6.90 8.03
N SER A 78 12.84 -7.02 9.23
CA SER A 78 12.72 -8.31 9.95
C SER A 78 11.83 -9.34 9.24
N SER A 79 10.88 -8.88 8.41
CA SER A 79 10.04 -9.76 7.56
C SER A 79 10.51 -9.82 6.11
N GLY A 80 11.54 -9.04 5.74
CA GLY A 80 12.02 -8.91 4.37
C GLY A 80 11.14 -8.07 3.45
N ILE A 81 10.10 -7.39 3.98
CA ILE A 81 9.24 -6.51 3.18
C ILE A 81 9.97 -5.20 2.90
N SER A 82 10.22 -4.90 1.63
CA SER A 82 10.70 -3.60 1.16
C SER A 82 10.09 -3.25 -0.19
N LEU A 83 9.68 -1.99 -0.34
CA LEU A 83 9.09 -1.45 -1.57
C LEU A 83 10.02 -0.52 -2.33
N PHE A 84 11.12 -0.10 -1.70
CA PHE A 84 12.09 0.82 -2.29
C PHE A 84 13.49 0.22 -2.22
N ALA A 85 14.26 0.45 -3.29
CA ALA A 85 15.66 0.07 -3.33
C ALA A 85 16.51 0.99 -2.45
N GLY A 86 17.61 0.46 -1.93
CA GLY A 86 18.61 1.24 -1.19
C GLY A 86 18.33 1.44 0.29
N LEU A 87 17.19 0.95 0.81
CA LEU A 87 16.95 0.90 2.25
C LEU A 87 17.83 -0.15 2.91
N SER A 88 18.24 0.12 4.15
CA SER A 88 18.92 -0.85 5.01
C SER A 88 18.14 -2.17 5.08
N ASN A 89 18.83 -3.27 5.39
CA ASN A 89 18.18 -4.56 5.68
C ASN A 89 18.34 -4.96 7.15
N LYS A 90 18.89 -4.07 7.99
CA LYS A 90 19.12 -4.33 9.40
C LYS A 90 17.84 -4.08 10.19
N PRO A 91 17.31 -5.07 10.93
CA PRO A 91 16.23 -4.84 11.87
C PRO A 91 16.63 -3.88 13.00
N GLY A 92 15.63 -3.21 13.56
CA GLY A 92 15.76 -2.38 14.76
C GLY A 92 14.47 -2.42 15.60
N ASP A 93 14.46 -1.71 16.73
CA ASP A 93 13.41 -1.82 17.75
C ASP A 93 12.36 -0.69 17.68
N VAL A 94 12.42 0.15 16.65
CA VAL A 94 11.52 1.31 16.47
C VAL A 94 10.59 1.08 15.29
N ALA A 95 9.29 1.27 15.52
CA ALA A 95 8.28 1.37 14.47
C ALA A 95 7.89 2.83 14.25
N PHE A 96 7.76 3.23 12.99
CA PHE A 96 7.37 4.58 12.59
C PHE A 96 6.18 4.52 11.62
N ILE A 97 5.17 5.36 11.86
CA ILE A 97 3.99 5.49 11.01
C ILE A 97 3.80 6.98 10.73
N SER A 98 3.60 7.31 9.45
CA SER A 98 3.38 8.69 9.02
C SER A 98 2.42 8.74 7.84
N GLU A 99 1.47 9.68 7.89
CA GLU A 99 0.56 9.99 6.79
C GLU A 99 1.21 10.89 5.72
N SER A 100 2.40 11.44 6.00
CA SER A 100 3.20 12.19 5.05
C SER A 100 4.30 11.31 4.47
N GLY A 101 4.21 11.00 3.18
CA GLY A 101 5.21 10.19 2.49
C GLY A 101 6.60 10.84 2.44
N SER A 102 6.66 12.16 2.26
CA SER A 102 7.93 12.91 2.23
C SER A 102 8.61 12.93 3.60
N LEU A 103 7.85 13.07 4.68
CA LEU A 103 8.39 13.00 6.03
C LEU A 103 8.95 11.60 6.32
N SER A 104 8.27 10.54 5.88
CA SER A 104 8.77 9.17 6.01
C SER A 104 10.10 8.96 5.32
N ALA A 105 10.25 9.47 4.10
CA ALA A 105 11.52 9.38 3.36
C ALA A 105 12.66 10.12 4.08
N ILE A 106 12.39 11.33 4.59
CA ILE A 106 13.38 12.11 5.34
C ILE A 106 13.79 11.38 6.62
N CYS A 107 12.83 10.96 7.44
CA CYS A 107 13.11 10.24 8.68
C CYS A 107 13.90 8.95 8.43
N SER A 108 13.60 8.21 7.35
CA SER A 108 14.35 7.00 6.99
C SER A 108 15.83 7.29 6.73
N LEU A 109 16.14 8.38 6.01
CA LEU A 109 17.53 8.78 5.76
C LEU A 109 18.26 9.11 7.07
N TYR A 110 17.61 9.85 7.99
CA TYR A 110 18.21 10.19 9.27
C TYR A 110 18.47 8.97 10.16
N LEU A 111 17.60 7.96 10.11
CA LEU A 111 17.77 6.72 10.86
C LEU A 111 18.90 5.83 10.32
N GLU A 112 19.27 5.97 9.05
CA GLU A 112 20.40 5.24 8.45
C GLU A 112 21.76 5.91 8.67
N MET A 113 21.78 7.19 9.06
CA MET A 113 23.01 7.97 9.29
C MET A 113 23.56 7.83 10.72
N GLY A 114 22.83 7.20 11.64
CA GLY A 114 23.24 6.96 13.03
C GLY A 114 23.74 5.52 13.24
#